data_AF-A0A7D5E4I3-F1
#
_entry.id   AF-A0A7D5E4I3-F1
#
_cell.length_a   1.000
_cell.length_b   1.000
_cell.length_c   1.000
_cell.angle_alpha   90.00
_cell.angle_beta   90.00
_cell.angle_gamma   90.00
#
_symmetry.space_group_name_H-M   'P 1'
#
loop_
_entity.id
_entity.type
_entity.pdbx_description
1 polymer ?
#
loop_
_entity_poly.entity_id
_entity_poly.type
_entity_poly.pdbx_seq_one_letter_code
_entity_poly.pdbx_strand_id
1 'polypeptide(L)'
;MSALPDGGRDPPSLSRAFSHDEVNMDLTMCGLLPERAEELAHLYEEHENWNQVKEVWFEERRANRSTKGSSQKIYRVLTSRFQNAPASLPNPRDLPGVLDSCATSRDKAQVLYPYLVADDALVRYVVHEYVQRLSEGQPDALNFSNESLTTALDRFEYADGSAFDYADSTIERWCEGFRSVMREIGVLEDQQTVVGSPPSLGDTPLLVAMGYSYEEGDDGWVESPVGLQYLFQPSDRWEELYDRAAETGAWEFVELHGSLQLRPTDEPYSWISQEGGE
;
A
#
# COMPACT_ATOMS: atom_id res chain seq x y z
N MET A 1 16.40 -3.14 -29.56
CA MET A 1 16.49 -4.01 -28.37
C MET A 1 17.52 -3.38 -27.46
N SER A 2 17.10 -2.36 -26.71
CA SER A 2 17.87 -1.83 -25.60
C SER A 2 17.43 -2.63 -24.38
N ALA A 3 18.38 -3.25 -23.69
CA ALA A 3 18.10 -4.05 -22.50
C ALA A 3 17.55 -3.13 -21.41
N LEU A 4 16.31 -3.40 -21.00
CA LEU A 4 15.72 -2.86 -19.78
C LEU A 4 16.40 -3.52 -18.55
N PRO A 5 16.39 -2.87 -17.39
CA PRO A 5 17.35 -3.09 -16.31
C PRO A 5 17.25 -4.51 -15.70
N ASP A 6 18.41 -5.12 -15.44
CA ASP A 6 18.57 -6.29 -14.57
C ASP A 6 18.12 -5.88 -13.16
N GLY A 7 16.85 -6.11 -12.82
CA GLY A 7 16.23 -5.95 -11.49
C GLY A 7 16.94 -4.99 -10.52
N GLY A 8 16.44 -3.76 -10.38
CA GLY A 8 17.07 -2.75 -9.54
C GLY A 8 17.12 -3.12 -8.05
N ARG A 9 17.77 -2.25 -7.28
CA ARG A 9 18.09 -2.49 -5.86
C ARG A 9 16.83 -2.62 -5.02
N ASP A 10 16.64 -3.79 -4.42
CA ASP A 10 15.60 -4.00 -3.43
C ASP A 10 15.71 -3.01 -2.26
N PRO A 11 14.57 -2.61 -1.66
CA PRO A 11 14.59 -1.73 -0.52
C PRO A 11 15.29 -2.45 0.65
N PRO A 12 16.24 -1.80 1.34
CA PRO A 12 16.99 -2.42 2.44
C PRO A 12 16.07 -2.71 3.63
N SER A 13 16.56 -3.57 4.54
CA SER A 13 15.82 -3.87 5.77
C SER A 13 15.66 -2.58 6.57
N LEU A 14 14.47 -2.38 7.14
CA LEU A 14 14.16 -1.22 7.97
C LEU A 14 14.41 -1.49 9.47
N SER A 15 15.09 -2.58 9.81
CA SER A 15 15.54 -2.79 11.19
C SER A 15 16.41 -1.61 11.64
N ARG A 16 16.17 -1.11 12.86
CA ARG A 16 16.75 0.12 13.43
C ARG A 16 16.36 1.43 12.74
N ALA A 17 15.36 1.43 11.85
CA ALA A 17 14.89 2.67 11.21
C ALA A 17 13.87 3.44 12.06
N PHE A 18 13.15 2.76 12.95
CA PHE A 18 12.00 3.32 13.66
C PHE A 18 12.21 3.42 15.17
N SER A 19 11.73 4.51 15.75
CA SER A 19 11.65 4.71 17.19
C SER A 19 10.44 3.97 17.81
N HIS A 20 10.41 3.87 19.14
CA HIS A 20 9.28 3.28 19.86
C HIS A 20 7.95 3.99 19.59
N ASP A 21 7.96 5.31 19.43
CA ASP A 21 6.73 6.11 19.26
C ASP A 21 6.11 5.95 17.86
N GLU A 22 6.89 5.48 16.88
CA GLU A 22 6.43 5.23 15.50
C GLU A 22 5.81 3.84 15.34
N VAL A 23 6.18 2.88 16.19
CA VAL A 23 5.69 1.51 16.15
C VAL A 23 4.38 1.41 16.93
N ASN A 24 3.35 0.88 16.27
CA ASN A 24 2.06 0.64 16.90
C ASN A 24 1.51 -0.75 16.50
N MET A 25 0.47 -1.18 17.21
CA MET A 25 -0.17 -2.48 16.99
C MET A 25 -1.60 -2.31 16.45
N ASP A 26 -1.87 -1.27 15.65
CA ASP A 26 -3.23 -0.94 15.25
C ASP A 26 -3.87 -2.01 14.34
N LEU A 27 -3.07 -2.78 13.58
CA LEU A 27 -3.57 -3.96 12.83
C LEU A 27 -4.23 -5.03 13.71
N THR A 28 -3.94 -5.08 15.03
CA THR A 28 -4.66 -6.00 15.95
C THR A 28 -6.16 -5.70 16.03
N MET A 29 -6.58 -4.49 15.63
CA MET A 29 -7.95 -4.00 15.78
C MET A 29 -8.54 -3.37 14.52
N CYS A 30 -7.70 -2.85 13.62
CA CYS A 30 -8.12 -2.12 12.43
C CYS A 30 -7.25 -2.55 11.25
N GLY A 31 -7.80 -3.46 10.43
CA GLY A 31 -7.21 -3.86 9.15
C GLY A 31 -7.30 -2.75 8.11
N LEU A 32 -7.33 -3.11 6.83
CA LEU A 32 -7.38 -2.14 5.75
C LEU A 32 -8.79 -1.52 5.60
N LEU A 33 -9.85 -2.31 5.81
CA LEU A 33 -11.26 -1.87 5.83
C LEU A 33 -11.67 -0.97 4.63
N PRO A 34 -11.57 -1.47 3.37
CA PRO A 34 -11.69 -0.63 2.18
C PRO A 34 -12.98 0.19 2.11
N GLU A 35 -14.13 -0.42 2.43
CA GLU A 35 -15.43 0.27 2.42
C GLU A 35 -15.47 1.44 3.42
N ARG A 36 -14.80 1.31 4.58
CA ARG A 36 -14.77 2.35 5.62
C ARG A 36 -13.78 3.46 5.29
N ALA A 37 -12.66 3.08 4.68
CA ALA A 37 -11.65 4.02 4.21
C ALA A 37 -12.24 4.88 3.06
N GLU A 38 -12.94 4.25 2.12
CA GLU A 38 -13.68 4.92 1.03
C GLU A 38 -14.74 5.89 1.57
N GLU A 39 -15.56 5.47 2.53
CA GLU A 39 -16.56 6.33 3.17
C GLU A 39 -15.92 7.57 3.82
N LEU A 40 -14.77 7.43 4.47
CA LEU A 40 -14.01 8.56 5.03
C LEU A 40 -13.41 9.47 3.96
N ALA A 41 -12.96 8.92 2.83
CA ALA A 41 -12.44 9.69 1.72
C ALA A 41 -13.53 10.57 1.08
N HIS A 42 -14.73 10.03 0.84
CA HIS A 42 -15.87 10.82 0.36
C HIS A 42 -16.28 11.92 1.32
N LEU A 43 -16.33 11.63 2.63
CA LEU A 43 -16.61 12.67 3.62
C LEU A 43 -15.55 13.77 3.60
N TYR A 44 -14.28 13.40 3.40
CA TYR A 44 -13.20 14.38 3.30
C TYR A 44 -13.27 15.21 2.02
N GLU A 45 -13.63 14.61 0.88
CA GLU A 45 -13.91 15.36 -0.35
C GLU A 45 -15.05 16.38 -0.17
N GLU A 46 -16.13 16.00 0.52
CA GLU A 46 -17.27 16.89 0.77
C GLU A 46 -16.93 18.07 1.71
N HIS A 47 -16.14 17.82 2.75
CA HIS A 47 -15.92 18.80 3.82
C HIS A 47 -14.53 19.47 3.81
N GLU A 48 -13.56 18.86 3.14
CA GLU A 48 -12.14 19.24 3.10
C GLU A 48 -11.51 19.48 4.50
N ASN A 49 -12.12 18.92 5.55
CA ASN A 49 -11.78 19.20 6.94
C ASN A 49 -12.03 17.99 7.83
N TRP A 50 -10.95 17.37 8.31
CA TRP A 50 -11.02 16.20 9.20
C TRP A 50 -11.76 16.43 10.51
N ASN A 51 -11.91 17.67 11.01
CA ASN A 51 -12.75 17.91 12.18
C ASN A 51 -14.25 17.80 11.86
N GLN A 52 -14.67 18.26 10.67
CA GLN A 52 -16.06 18.12 10.22
C GLN A 52 -16.37 16.66 9.86
N VAL A 53 -15.44 15.99 9.16
CA VAL A 53 -15.56 14.54 8.86
C VAL A 53 -15.75 13.73 10.13
N LYS A 54 -15.02 14.08 11.20
CA LYS A 54 -15.14 13.46 12.52
C LYS A 54 -16.54 13.61 13.11
N GLU A 55 -17.12 14.81 13.04
CA GLU A 55 -18.46 15.10 13.54
C GLU A 55 -19.49 14.24 12.81
N VAL A 56 -19.49 14.28 11.47
CA VAL A 56 -20.42 13.51 10.63
C VAL A 56 -20.29 12.00 10.85
N TRP A 57 -19.06 11.50 10.89
CA TRP A 57 -18.78 10.07 11.13
C TRP A 57 -19.40 9.55 12.44
N PHE A 58 -19.36 10.36 13.51
CA PHE A 58 -19.90 9.96 14.81
C PHE A 58 -21.38 10.26 14.99
N GLU A 59 -21.89 11.36 14.44
CA GLU A 59 -23.27 11.79 14.59
C GLU A 59 -24.23 10.91 13.77
N GLU A 60 -23.86 10.57 12.53
CA GLU A 60 -24.71 9.80 11.63
C GLU A 60 -24.64 8.29 11.88
N ARG A 61 -23.83 7.82 12.85
CA ARG A 61 -23.58 6.39 13.14
C ARG A 61 -23.21 5.58 11.89
N ARG A 62 -22.56 6.22 10.93
CA ARG A 62 -22.09 5.63 9.67
C ARG A 62 -21.27 4.36 9.89
N ALA A 63 -20.54 4.27 11.00
CA ALA A 63 -19.82 3.08 11.48
C ALA A 63 -20.69 1.83 11.79
N ASN A 64 -22.02 1.87 11.57
CA ASN A 64 -22.97 0.75 11.54
C ASN A 64 -22.66 -0.44 12.50
N ARG A 65 -23.34 -0.47 13.66
CA ARG A 65 -23.27 -1.53 14.71
C ARG A 65 -21.95 -1.65 15.50
N SER A 66 -21.01 -0.73 15.37
CA SER A 66 -19.83 -0.70 16.25
C SER A 66 -20.13 0.04 17.57
N THR A 67 -19.38 -0.25 18.65
CA THR A 67 -19.45 0.59 19.86
C THR A 67 -18.86 1.97 19.57
N LYS A 68 -19.21 2.98 20.37
CA LYS A 68 -18.62 4.33 20.23
C LYS A 68 -17.09 4.30 20.29
N GLY A 69 -16.53 3.46 21.17
CA GLY A 69 -15.08 3.31 21.32
C GLY A 69 -14.42 2.66 20.09
N SER A 70 -15.02 1.62 19.50
CA SER A 70 -14.45 1.01 18.30
C SER A 70 -14.59 1.90 17.05
N SER A 71 -15.71 2.62 16.92
CA SER A 71 -15.88 3.64 15.86
C SER A 71 -14.82 4.73 15.96
N GLN A 72 -14.52 5.22 17.18
CA GLN A 72 -13.48 6.21 17.41
C GLN A 72 -12.09 5.70 17.08
N LYS A 73 -11.79 4.44 17.41
CA LYS A 73 -10.49 3.84 17.08
C LYS A 73 -10.32 3.66 15.57
N ILE A 74 -11.33 3.11 14.88
CA ILE A 74 -11.31 2.94 13.42
C ILE A 74 -11.12 4.30 12.74
N TYR A 75 -11.90 5.31 13.15
CA TYR A 75 -11.76 6.67 12.65
C TYR A 75 -10.31 7.16 12.76
N ARG A 76 -9.75 7.12 13.98
CA ARG A 76 -8.40 7.61 14.25
C ARG A 76 -7.35 6.94 13.35
N VAL A 77 -7.41 5.61 13.25
CA VAL A 77 -6.44 4.83 12.47
C VAL A 77 -6.58 5.12 10.98
N LEU A 78 -7.78 5.05 10.42
CA LEU A 78 -7.99 5.29 8.99
C LEU A 78 -7.66 6.73 8.59
N THR A 79 -8.02 7.73 9.41
CA THR A 79 -7.65 9.12 9.10
C THR A 79 -6.15 9.37 9.24
N SER A 80 -5.45 8.68 10.16
CA SER A 80 -3.99 8.75 10.27
C SER A 80 -3.33 8.37 8.95
N ARG A 81 -3.78 7.27 8.34
CA ARG A 81 -3.29 6.78 7.04
C ARG A 81 -3.39 7.82 5.93
N PHE A 82 -4.48 8.58 5.91
CA PHE A 82 -4.68 9.64 4.93
C PHE A 82 -3.90 10.91 5.26
N GLN A 83 -3.77 11.26 6.53
CA GLN A 83 -3.08 12.47 6.99
C GLN A 83 -1.56 12.38 6.90
N ASN A 84 -1.00 11.18 7.09
CA ASN A 84 0.44 10.92 7.07
C ASN A 84 0.93 10.37 5.72
N ALA A 85 0.04 10.26 4.73
CA ALA A 85 0.40 9.80 3.41
C ALA A 85 1.47 10.71 2.76
N PRO A 86 2.52 10.14 2.15
CA PRO A 86 3.48 10.93 1.37
C PRO A 86 2.79 11.58 0.17
N ALA A 87 3.37 12.69 -0.31
CA ALA A 87 2.86 13.42 -1.48
C ALA A 87 2.92 12.61 -2.79
N SER A 88 3.66 11.50 -2.82
CA SER A 88 3.68 10.56 -3.94
C SER A 88 2.44 9.67 -4.01
N LEU A 89 1.59 9.62 -2.98
CA LEU A 89 0.27 8.97 -3.06
C LEU A 89 -0.82 9.98 -3.46
N PRO A 90 -1.94 9.51 -4.03
CA PRO A 90 -3.06 10.40 -4.35
C PRO A 90 -3.51 11.21 -3.14
N ASN A 91 -3.87 12.47 -3.35
CA ASN A 91 -4.40 13.28 -2.25
C ASN A 91 -5.71 12.65 -1.73
N PRO A 92 -5.96 12.61 -0.40
CA PRO A 92 -7.22 12.12 0.13
C PRO A 92 -8.48 12.78 -0.46
N ARG A 93 -8.36 14.02 -0.96
CA ARG A 93 -9.42 14.73 -1.69
C ARG A 93 -9.78 14.06 -3.02
N ASP A 94 -8.78 13.53 -3.74
CA ASP A 94 -8.94 12.94 -5.08
C ASP A 94 -9.18 11.42 -5.01
N LEU A 95 -8.97 10.84 -3.82
CA LEU A 95 -9.09 9.41 -3.57
C LEU A 95 -10.49 8.83 -3.89
N PRO A 96 -11.61 9.53 -3.66
CA PRO A 96 -12.92 9.09 -4.14
C PRO A 96 -12.95 8.76 -5.64
N GLY A 97 -12.47 9.67 -6.49
CA GLY A 97 -12.40 9.45 -7.93
C GLY A 97 -11.55 8.22 -8.30
N VAL A 98 -10.41 8.05 -7.63
CA VAL A 98 -9.55 6.85 -7.81
C VAL A 98 -10.30 5.58 -7.42
N LEU A 99 -10.99 5.58 -6.28
CA LEU A 99 -11.70 4.40 -5.79
C LEU A 99 -12.92 4.09 -6.67
N ASP A 100 -13.61 5.10 -7.19
CA ASP A 100 -14.74 4.91 -8.10
C ASP A 100 -14.32 4.33 -9.46
N SER A 101 -13.11 4.64 -9.94
CA SER A 101 -12.52 4.02 -11.14
C SER A 101 -12.03 2.58 -10.92
N CYS A 102 -12.11 2.04 -9.70
CA CYS A 102 -11.71 0.64 -9.44
C CYS A 102 -12.78 -0.35 -9.90
N ALA A 103 -12.38 -1.33 -10.72
CA ALA A 103 -13.30 -2.34 -11.25
C ALA A 103 -13.81 -3.32 -10.18
N THR A 104 -13.01 -3.56 -9.12
CA THR A 104 -13.32 -4.53 -8.07
C THR A 104 -13.02 -3.98 -6.68
N SER A 105 -13.63 -4.59 -5.65
CA SER A 105 -13.28 -4.30 -4.24
C SER A 105 -11.82 -4.61 -3.92
N ARG A 106 -11.20 -5.55 -4.64
CA ARG A 106 -9.77 -5.86 -4.51
C ARG A 106 -8.92 -4.72 -5.04
N ASP A 107 -9.30 -4.12 -6.18
CA ASP A 107 -8.58 -2.96 -6.72
C ASP A 107 -8.61 -1.80 -5.73
N LYS A 108 -9.77 -1.53 -5.09
CA LYS A 108 -9.87 -0.54 -4.00
C LYS A 108 -8.92 -0.85 -2.84
N ALA A 109 -8.85 -2.12 -2.43
CA ALA A 109 -7.91 -2.54 -1.38
C ALA A 109 -6.45 -2.33 -1.80
N GLN A 110 -6.10 -2.65 -3.05
CA GLN A 110 -4.76 -2.45 -3.60
C GLN A 110 -4.38 -0.95 -3.67
N VAL A 111 -5.33 -0.06 -3.98
CA VAL A 111 -5.13 1.40 -3.92
C VAL A 111 -4.91 1.89 -2.48
N LEU A 112 -5.66 1.36 -1.52
CA LEU A 112 -5.58 1.80 -0.11
C LEU A 112 -4.38 1.21 0.63
N TYR A 113 -3.87 0.07 0.19
CA TYR A 113 -2.78 -0.64 0.85
C TYR A 113 -1.49 0.18 1.00
N PRO A 114 -1.01 0.93 -0.02
CA PRO A 114 0.11 1.86 0.13
C PRO A 114 -0.06 2.88 1.26
N TYR A 115 -1.28 3.36 1.53
CA TYR A 115 -1.53 4.29 2.66
C TYR A 115 -1.32 3.61 4.01
N LEU A 116 -1.69 2.34 4.15
CA LEU A 116 -1.38 1.54 5.34
C LEU A 116 0.13 1.36 5.50
N VAL A 117 0.83 0.97 4.42
CA VAL A 117 2.28 0.78 4.44
C VAL A 117 3.03 2.10 4.72
N ALA A 118 2.47 3.22 4.27
CA ALA A 118 3.01 4.54 4.54
C ALA A 118 2.83 5.00 6.00
N ASP A 119 1.73 4.63 6.67
CA ASP A 119 1.43 5.13 8.02
C ASP A 119 1.91 4.19 9.14
N ASP A 120 1.98 2.88 8.89
CA ASP A 120 2.32 1.88 9.90
C ASP A 120 3.76 1.37 9.71
N ALA A 121 4.66 1.79 10.61
CA ALA A 121 6.08 1.45 10.59
C ALA A 121 6.34 -0.06 10.67
N LEU A 122 5.54 -0.79 11.45
CA LEU A 122 5.72 -2.23 11.62
C LEU A 122 5.25 -2.98 10.37
N VAL A 123 4.14 -2.56 9.78
CA VAL A 123 3.70 -3.06 8.47
C VAL A 123 4.76 -2.80 7.43
N ARG A 124 5.28 -1.57 7.34
CA ARG A 124 6.31 -1.20 6.36
C ARG A 124 7.55 -2.08 6.49
N TYR A 125 8.05 -2.26 7.71
CA TYR A 125 9.18 -3.15 7.97
C TYR A 125 8.89 -4.58 7.47
N VAL A 126 7.75 -5.16 7.84
CA VAL A 126 7.41 -6.53 7.41
C VAL A 126 7.30 -6.60 5.89
N VAL A 127 6.69 -5.62 5.23
CA VAL A 127 6.61 -5.59 3.75
C VAL A 127 7.99 -5.58 3.10
N HIS A 128 8.94 -4.78 3.61
CA HIS A 128 10.32 -4.78 3.12
C HIS A 128 10.97 -6.17 3.24
N GLU A 129 10.79 -6.86 4.37
CA GLU A 129 11.33 -8.19 4.56
C GLU A 129 10.76 -9.20 3.55
N TYR A 130 9.48 -9.09 3.19
CA TYR A 130 8.87 -9.97 2.18
C TYR A 130 9.27 -9.59 0.75
N VAL A 131 9.44 -8.31 0.45
CA VAL A 131 9.98 -7.85 -0.85
C VAL A 131 11.37 -8.43 -1.06
N GLN A 132 12.25 -8.35 -0.07
CA GLN A 132 13.60 -8.93 -0.15
C GLN A 132 13.57 -10.44 -0.38
N ARG A 133 12.73 -11.18 0.35
CA ARG A 133 12.58 -12.63 0.15
C ARG A 133 12.15 -12.97 -1.27
N LEU A 134 11.24 -12.17 -1.84
CA LEU A 134 10.74 -12.37 -3.19
C LEU A 134 11.85 -12.13 -4.23
N SER A 135 12.60 -11.05 -4.09
CA SER A 135 13.68 -10.69 -5.00
C SER A 135 14.89 -11.62 -4.91
N GLU A 136 15.19 -12.14 -3.71
CA GLU A 136 16.21 -13.19 -3.52
C GLU A 136 15.78 -14.56 -4.08
N GLY A 137 14.56 -14.68 -4.60
CA GLY A 137 14.03 -15.93 -5.16
C GLY A 137 13.88 -17.02 -4.11
N GLN A 138 13.63 -16.65 -2.85
CA GLN A 138 13.46 -17.64 -1.78
C GLN A 138 12.25 -18.53 -2.06
N PRO A 139 12.34 -19.85 -1.84
CA PRO A 139 11.18 -20.73 -1.89
C PRO A 139 10.11 -20.24 -0.91
N ASP A 140 8.84 -20.24 -1.35
CA ASP A 140 7.71 -19.76 -0.56
C ASP A 140 7.93 -18.34 0.02
N ALA A 141 8.54 -17.44 -0.77
CA ALA A 141 8.86 -16.07 -0.36
C ALA A 141 7.66 -15.32 0.27
N LEU A 142 6.44 -15.62 -0.18
CA LEU A 142 5.17 -15.08 0.31
C LEU A 142 4.49 -16.02 1.33
N ASN A 143 5.26 -16.65 2.22
CA ASN A 143 4.75 -17.44 3.33
C ASN A 143 4.43 -16.57 4.56
N PHE A 144 3.15 -16.32 4.79
CA PHE A 144 2.59 -15.53 5.89
C PHE A 144 2.11 -16.39 7.07
N SER A 145 2.67 -17.59 7.28
CA SER A 145 2.39 -18.36 8.49
C SER A 145 2.78 -17.59 9.75
N ASN A 146 2.18 -17.93 10.90
CA ASN A 146 2.55 -17.30 12.18
C ASN A 146 4.05 -17.45 12.46
N GLU A 147 4.64 -18.61 12.16
CA GLU A 147 6.08 -18.84 12.31
C GLU A 147 6.92 -17.87 11.46
N SER A 148 6.56 -17.69 10.19
CA SER A 148 7.28 -16.82 9.26
C SER A 148 7.14 -15.34 9.59
N LEU A 149 5.95 -14.91 10.05
CA LEU A 149 5.70 -13.55 10.50
C LEU A 149 6.39 -13.25 11.84
N THR A 150 6.27 -14.13 12.84
CA THR A 150 6.97 -13.99 14.12
C THR A 150 8.49 -13.97 13.91
N THR A 151 9.03 -14.82 13.04
CA THR A 151 10.47 -14.78 12.71
C THR A 151 10.90 -13.44 12.09
N ALA A 152 10.05 -12.80 11.29
CA ALA A 152 10.34 -11.47 10.76
C ALA A 152 10.33 -10.41 11.88
N LEU A 153 9.33 -10.47 12.77
CA LEU A 153 9.19 -9.56 13.91
C LEU A 153 10.31 -9.74 14.96
N ASP A 154 10.78 -10.96 15.20
CA ASP A 154 11.90 -11.25 16.11
C ASP A 154 13.22 -10.62 15.65
N ARG A 155 13.34 -10.31 14.35
CA ARG A 155 14.50 -9.62 13.76
C ARG A 155 14.36 -8.09 13.79
N PHE A 156 13.20 -7.59 14.16
CA PHE A 156 12.97 -6.16 14.28
C PHE A 156 13.71 -5.63 15.50
N GLU A 157 14.53 -4.60 15.28
CA GLU A 157 15.14 -3.81 16.33
C GLU A 157 14.69 -2.35 16.18
N TYR A 158 14.43 -1.69 17.30
CA TYR A 158 14.19 -0.26 17.33
C TYR A 158 15.49 0.51 17.01
N ALA A 159 15.36 1.80 16.71
CA ALA A 159 16.50 2.68 16.39
C ALA A 159 17.56 2.75 17.49
N ASP A 160 17.19 2.50 18.75
CA ASP A 160 18.11 2.43 19.89
C ASP A 160 18.78 1.05 20.07
N GLY A 161 18.47 0.08 19.19
CA GLY A 161 18.96 -1.30 19.24
C GLY A 161 18.21 -2.20 20.23
N SER A 162 17.14 -1.72 20.87
CA SER A 162 16.30 -2.59 21.68
C SER A 162 15.47 -3.52 20.79
N ALA A 163 15.19 -4.72 21.30
CA ALA A 163 14.41 -5.72 20.59
C ALA A 163 12.92 -5.40 20.61
N PHE A 164 12.18 -5.91 19.61
CA PHE A 164 10.72 -5.91 19.63
C PHE A 164 10.19 -6.72 20.84
N ASP A 165 9.46 -6.06 21.74
CA ASP A 165 8.97 -6.67 22.99
C ASP A 165 7.46 -6.43 23.16
N TYR A 166 6.66 -7.32 22.58
CA TYR A 166 5.21 -7.40 22.79
C TYR A 166 4.84 -8.82 23.23
N ALA A 167 3.80 -8.94 24.06
CA ALA A 167 3.29 -10.25 24.48
C ALA A 167 2.86 -11.10 23.27
N ASP A 168 3.16 -12.41 23.31
CA ASP A 168 2.86 -13.37 22.23
C ASP A 168 1.41 -13.24 21.71
N SER A 169 0.43 -13.14 22.62
CA SER A 169 -0.98 -13.00 22.24
C SER A 169 -1.31 -11.73 21.45
N THR A 170 -0.51 -10.67 21.60
CA THR A 170 -0.64 -9.43 20.83
C THR A 170 0.01 -9.60 19.45
N ILE A 171 1.15 -10.28 19.38
CA ILE A 171 1.83 -10.63 18.13
C ILE A 171 0.93 -11.53 17.28
N GLU A 172 0.34 -12.59 17.86
CA GLU A 172 -0.57 -13.49 17.15
C GLU A 172 -1.75 -12.75 16.50
N ARG A 173 -2.39 -11.83 17.24
CA ARG A 173 -3.48 -10.99 16.71
C ARG A 173 -3.02 -10.05 15.62
N TRP A 174 -1.78 -9.54 15.73
CA TRP A 174 -1.21 -8.70 14.68
C TRP A 174 -0.95 -9.51 13.42
N CYS A 175 -0.41 -10.73 13.54
CA CYS A 175 -0.23 -11.66 12.42
C CYS A 175 -1.55 -12.03 11.75
N GLU A 176 -2.64 -12.19 12.52
CA GLU A 176 -4.00 -12.34 11.99
C GLU A 176 -4.45 -11.11 11.20
N GLY A 177 -4.25 -9.91 11.74
CA GLY A 177 -4.55 -8.63 11.08
C GLY A 177 -3.77 -8.48 9.77
N PHE A 178 -2.47 -8.74 9.77
CA PHE A 178 -1.61 -8.68 8.59
C PHE A 178 -2.08 -9.67 7.50
N ARG A 179 -2.39 -10.92 7.87
CA ARG A 179 -2.97 -11.90 6.92
C ARG A 179 -4.34 -11.46 6.39
N SER A 180 -5.15 -10.76 7.18
CA SER A 180 -6.41 -10.17 6.68
C SER A 180 -6.13 -9.19 5.54
N VAL A 181 -5.16 -8.29 5.72
CA VAL A 181 -4.74 -7.34 4.67
C VAL A 181 -4.25 -8.06 3.43
N MET A 182 -3.41 -9.09 3.59
CA MET A 182 -2.91 -9.88 2.45
C MET A 182 -4.04 -10.55 1.64
N ARG A 183 -5.14 -10.95 2.30
CA ARG A 183 -6.33 -11.47 1.59
C ARG A 183 -7.10 -10.37 0.86
N GLU A 184 -7.26 -9.22 1.50
CA GLU A 184 -7.98 -8.08 0.91
C GLU A 184 -7.31 -7.60 -0.39
N ILE A 185 -5.97 -7.57 -0.44
CA ILE A 185 -5.23 -7.19 -1.66
C ILE A 185 -5.04 -8.34 -2.67
N GLY A 186 -5.45 -9.56 -2.32
CA GLY A 186 -5.43 -10.74 -3.20
C GLY A 186 -4.11 -11.53 -3.22
N VAL A 187 -3.21 -11.32 -2.24
CA VAL A 187 -1.99 -12.13 -2.08
C VAL A 187 -2.34 -13.52 -1.54
N LEU A 188 -3.28 -13.60 -0.60
CA LEU A 188 -3.82 -14.83 -0.05
C LEU A 188 -5.24 -15.08 -0.59
N GLU A 189 -5.51 -16.28 -1.11
CA GLU A 189 -6.79 -16.60 -1.74
C GLU A 189 -7.93 -16.77 -0.73
N ASP A 190 -7.68 -17.45 0.39
CA ASP A 190 -8.73 -17.75 1.38
C ASP A 190 -8.24 -17.68 2.84
N GLN A 191 -9.14 -17.99 3.78
CA GLN A 191 -8.88 -17.90 5.22
C GLN A 191 -7.84 -18.91 5.74
N GLN A 192 -7.72 -20.06 5.10
CA GLN A 192 -6.81 -21.15 5.50
C GLN A 192 -5.46 -21.05 4.78
N THR A 193 -5.40 -20.39 3.63
CA THR A 193 -4.15 -20.13 2.92
C THR A 193 -3.19 -19.30 3.76
N VAL A 194 -1.93 -19.76 3.86
CA VAL A 194 -0.83 -19.02 4.50
C VAL A 194 0.33 -18.74 3.54
N VAL A 195 0.45 -19.49 2.45
CA VAL A 195 1.42 -19.21 1.37
C VAL A 195 0.68 -18.55 0.22
N GLY A 196 1.10 -17.33 -0.12
CA GLY A 196 0.44 -16.51 -1.13
C GLY A 196 1.12 -16.55 -2.50
N SER A 197 0.61 -15.71 -3.39
CA SER A 197 1.19 -15.43 -4.70
C SER A 197 1.08 -13.93 -5.01
N PRO A 198 1.91 -13.38 -5.91
CA PRO A 198 1.75 -12.01 -6.37
C PRO A 198 0.31 -11.75 -6.86
N PRO A 199 -0.37 -10.70 -6.37
CA PRO A 199 -1.75 -10.42 -6.74
C PRO A 199 -1.83 -9.92 -8.19
N SER A 200 -2.94 -10.19 -8.87
CA SER A 200 -3.25 -9.53 -10.14
C SER A 200 -3.61 -8.06 -9.90
N LEU A 201 -3.12 -7.16 -10.76
CA LEU A 201 -3.44 -5.73 -10.69
C LEU A 201 -4.40 -5.31 -11.82
N GLY A 202 -5.51 -4.67 -11.45
CA GLY A 202 -6.30 -3.87 -12.38
C GLY A 202 -5.56 -2.59 -12.81
N ASP A 203 -6.11 -1.85 -13.77
CA ASP A 203 -5.44 -0.67 -14.33
C ASP A 203 -5.31 0.46 -13.30
N THR A 204 -6.37 0.75 -12.55
CA THR A 204 -6.36 1.77 -11.49
C THR A 204 -5.30 1.54 -10.40
N PRO A 205 -5.23 0.37 -9.72
CA PRO A 205 -4.18 0.11 -8.74
C PRO A 205 -2.77 0.06 -9.37
N LEU A 206 -2.66 -0.36 -10.63
CA LEU A 206 -1.39 -0.27 -11.37
C LEU A 206 -0.96 1.20 -11.52
N LEU A 207 -1.83 2.09 -12.02
CA LEU A 207 -1.52 3.52 -12.17
C LEU A 207 -1.17 4.19 -10.83
N VAL A 208 -1.85 3.81 -9.74
CA VAL A 208 -1.52 4.28 -8.39
C VAL A 208 -0.14 3.81 -7.95
N ALA A 209 0.20 2.54 -8.19
CA ALA A 209 1.51 1.99 -7.86
C ALA A 209 2.64 2.64 -8.67
N MET A 210 2.39 2.97 -9.94
CA MET A 210 3.32 3.71 -10.79
C MET A 210 3.54 5.12 -10.26
N GLY A 211 2.46 5.85 -9.97
CA GLY A 211 2.55 7.20 -9.40
C GLY A 211 3.23 7.23 -8.04
N TYR A 212 3.00 6.21 -7.21
CA TYR A 212 3.66 6.10 -5.91
C TYR A 212 5.17 5.86 -6.01
N SER A 213 5.60 5.22 -7.11
CA SER A 213 7.01 4.95 -7.39
C SER A 213 7.73 6.15 -8.00
N TYR A 214 7.02 6.98 -8.75
CA TYR A 214 7.61 8.02 -9.56
C TYR A 214 8.25 9.14 -8.73
N GLU A 215 9.48 9.47 -9.09
CA GLU A 215 10.20 10.64 -8.59
C GLU A 215 10.61 11.51 -9.78
N GLU A 216 10.20 12.78 -9.77
CA GLU A 216 10.48 13.69 -10.88
C GLU A 216 11.99 13.92 -11.01
N GLY A 217 12.53 13.64 -12.19
CA GLY A 217 13.95 13.86 -12.50
C GLY A 217 14.90 12.78 -11.97
N ASP A 218 14.37 11.69 -11.43
CA ASP A 218 15.12 10.46 -11.17
C ASP A 218 14.56 9.33 -12.04
N ASP A 219 15.42 8.64 -12.79
CA ASP A 219 15.03 7.47 -13.58
C ASP A 219 15.15 6.17 -12.78
N GLY A 220 15.74 6.22 -11.58
CA GLY A 220 16.00 5.06 -10.73
C GLY A 220 14.75 4.34 -10.25
N TRP A 221 13.59 4.99 -10.25
CA TRP A 221 12.34 4.36 -9.83
C TRP A 221 11.86 3.26 -10.80
N VAL A 222 12.24 3.33 -12.09
CA VAL A 222 11.91 2.28 -13.07
C VAL A 222 12.71 1.01 -12.79
N GLU A 223 13.89 1.13 -12.19
CA GLU A 223 14.68 -0.03 -11.78
C GLU A 223 14.17 -0.63 -10.47
N SER A 224 13.54 0.18 -9.61
CA SER A 224 13.03 -0.26 -8.30
C SER A 224 11.68 0.39 -7.95
N PRO A 225 10.60 0.02 -8.65
CA PRO A 225 9.29 0.64 -8.48
C PRO A 225 8.66 0.23 -7.15
N VAL A 226 8.81 1.06 -6.11
CA VAL A 226 8.38 0.74 -4.73
C VAL A 226 6.90 0.36 -4.65
N GLY A 227 6.03 0.99 -5.46
CA GLY A 227 4.61 0.65 -5.50
C GLY A 227 4.34 -0.75 -6.03
N LEU A 228 5.03 -1.18 -7.09
CA LEU A 228 4.90 -2.53 -7.62
C LEU A 228 5.53 -3.56 -6.66
N GLN A 229 6.66 -3.23 -6.05
CA GLN A 229 7.32 -4.07 -5.05
C GLN A 229 6.44 -4.27 -3.81
N TYR A 230 5.81 -3.23 -3.30
CA TYR A 230 4.90 -3.34 -2.15
C TYR A 230 3.65 -4.17 -2.51
N LEU A 231 3.19 -4.12 -3.77
CA LEU A 231 2.17 -5.04 -4.27
C LEU A 231 2.74 -6.41 -4.69
N PHE A 232 3.95 -6.76 -4.22
CA PHE A 232 4.65 -8.03 -4.42
C PHE A 232 4.76 -8.45 -5.89
N GLN A 233 4.83 -7.50 -6.83
CA GLN A 233 5.00 -7.82 -8.24
C GLN A 233 6.45 -8.21 -8.52
N PRO A 234 6.71 -9.41 -9.06
CA PRO A 234 8.05 -9.86 -9.38
C PRO A 234 8.62 -9.07 -10.56
N SER A 235 9.95 -8.90 -10.58
CA SER A 235 10.65 -8.05 -11.54
C SER A 235 10.55 -8.53 -12.99
N ASP A 236 10.39 -9.83 -13.19
CA ASP A 236 10.16 -10.43 -14.51
C ASP A 236 8.82 -10.04 -15.15
N ARG A 237 7.92 -9.41 -14.39
CA ARG A 237 6.63 -8.89 -14.88
C ARG A 237 6.58 -7.37 -15.02
N TRP A 238 7.61 -6.63 -14.62
CA TRP A 238 7.52 -5.17 -14.64
C TRP A 238 7.39 -4.60 -16.06
N GLU A 239 8.06 -5.20 -17.05
CA GLU A 239 7.91 -4.78 -18.46
C GLU A 239 6.46 -4.88 -18.95
N GLU A 240 5.79 -6.02 -18.67
CA GLU A 240 4.35 -6.22 -18.96
C GLU A 240 3.49 -5.13 -18.30
N LEU A 241 3.78 -4.79 -17.03
CA LEU A 241 3.02 -3.80 -16.27
C LEU A 241 3.27 -2.37 -16.77
N TYR A 242 4.47 -2.06 -17.23
CA TYR A 242 4.81 -0.78 -17.84
C TYR A 242 4.11 -0.58 -19.18
N ASP A 243 4.10 -1.61 -20.04
CA ASP A 243 3.34 -1.60 -21.29
C ASP A 243 1.86 -1.37 -21.04
N ARG A 244 1.28 -2.10 -20.07
CA ARG A 244 -0.12 -1.90 -19.65
C ARG A 244 -0.40 -0.49 -19.14
N ALA A 245 0.50 0.09 -18.34
CA ALA A 245 0.35 1.46 -17.87
C ALA A 245 0.37 2.46 -19.04
N ALA A 246 1.23 2.24 -20.04
CA ALA A 246 1.29 3.07 -21.24
C ALA A 246 0.05 2.93 -22.14
N GLU A 247 -0.55 1.74 -22.22
CA GLU A 247 -1.79 1.49 -22.98
C GLU A 247 -2.99 2.31 -22.47
N THR A 248 -2.98 2.74 -21.20
CA THR A 248 -4.02 3.62 -20.65
C THR A 248 -3.92 5.06 -21.17
N GLY A 249 -2.78 5.47 -21.73
CA GLY A 249 -2.49 6.85 -22.11
C GLY A 249 -2.11 7.78 -20.94
N ALA A 250 -2.23 7.32 -19.69
CA ALA A 250 -1.77 8.09 -18.52
C ALA A 250 -0.24 8.12 -18.38
N TRP A 251 0.44 7.12 -18.97
CA TRP A 251 1.89 7.01 -19.02
C TRP A 251 2.36 6.88 -20.46
N GLU A 252 3.59 7.29 -20.74
CA GLU A 252 4.20 7.16 -22.05
C GLU A 252 5.67 6.74 -21.94
N PHE A 253 6.12 5.99 -22.95
CA PHE A 253 7.54 5.73 -23.16
C PHE A 253 8.13 6.83 -24.04
N VAL A 254 9.19 7.46 -23.56
CA VAL A 254 9.91 8.53 -24.27
C VAL A 254 11.38 8.18 -24.38
N GLU A 255 11.93 8.30 -25.59
CA GLU A 255 13.36 8.12 -25.82
C GLU A 255 14.11 9.40 -25.42
N LEU A 256 14.85 9.33 -24.33
CA LEU A 256 15.69 10.42 -23.82
C LEU A 256 17.13 9.95 -23.75
N HIS A 257 18.04 10.68 -24.41
CA HIS A 257 19.48 10.39 -24.43
C HIS A 257 19.87 8.94 -24.82
N GLY A 258 19.04 8.25 -25.61
CA GLY A 258 19.27 6.87 -26.07
C GLY A 258 18.79 5.79 -25.10
N SER A 259 18.13 6.17 -24.00
CA SER A 259 17.39 5.30 -23.10
C SER A 259 15.88 5.53 -23.27
N LEU A 260 15.10 4.44 -23.29
CA LEU A 260 13.65 4.51 -23.22
C LEU A 260 13.25 4.73 -21.75
N GLN A 261 12.56 5.82 -21.46
CA GLN A 261 12.09 6.18 -20.12
C GLN A 261 10.57 6.15 -20.09
N LEU A 262 10.00 5.50 -19.08
CA LEU A 262 8.57 5.57 -18.81
C LEU A 262 8.31 6.77 -17.90
N ARG A 263 7.29 7.57 -18.21
CA ARG A 263 6.92 8.76 -17.41
C ARG A 263 5.43 9.06 -17.51
N PRO A 264 4.83 9.81 -16.58
CA PRO A 264 3.46 10.26 -16.74
C PRO A 264 3.34 11.18 -17.97
N THR A 265 2.22 11.12 -18.68
CA THR A 265 1.94 11.97 -19.85
C THR A 265 1.88 13.45 -19.46
N ASP A 266 1.27 13.74 -18.30
CA ASP A 266 1.31 15.05 -17.65
C ASP A 266 1.91 14.90 -16.23
N GLU A 267 1.06 14.75 -15.22
CA GLU A 267 1.44 14.45 -13.83
C GLU A 267 0.95 13.05 -13.44
N PRO A 268 1.55 12.37 -12.44
CA PRO A 268 1.24 10.98 -12.08
C PRO A 268 -0.25 10.65 -11.87
N TYR A 269 -1.03 11.66 -11.49
CA TYR A 269 -2.43 11.55 -11.10
C TYR A 269 -3.37 12.46 -11.92
N SER A 270 -2.90 13.04 -13.03
CA SER A 270 -3.73 13.91 -13.88
C SER A 270 -4.93 13.18 -14.51
N TRP A 271 -4.85 11.85 -14.63
CA TRP A 271 -5.91 10.99 -15.17
C TRP A 271 -7.16 10.91 -14.27
N ILE A 272 -7.06 11.23 -12.97
CA ILE A 272 -8.20 11.16 -12.03
C ILE A 272 -9.34 12.10 -12.44
N SER A 273 -9.04 13.18 -13.17
CA SER A 273 -10.03 14.18 -13.60
C SER A 273 -10.59 13.96 -15.01
N GLN A 274 -10.16 12.93 -15.75
CA GLN A 274 -10.54 12.78 -17.17
C GLN A 274 -11.93 12.17 -17.39
N GLU A 275 -12.60 11.63 -16.36
CA GLU A 275 -13.98 11.09 -16.48
C GLU A 275 -15.02 12.06 -15.89
N GLY A 276 -15.21 13.20 -16.56
CA GLY A 276 -16.25 14.16 -16.22
C GLY A 276 -16.76 14.99 -17.40
N GLY A 277 -16.47 14.57 -18.62
CA GLY A 277 -16.79 15.35 -19.81
C GLY A 277 -17.12 14.50 -21.03
N GLU A 278 -18.31 13.88 -21.03
CA GLU A 278 -19.18 13.76 -22.22
C GLU A 278 -20.66 13.81 -21.82
#